data_AF-A0A2S1JV39-F1
#
_entry.id   AF-A0A2S1JV39-F1
#
_cell.length_a   1.000
_cell.length_b   1.000
_cell.length_c   1.000
_cell.angle_alpha   90.00
_cell.angle_beta   90.00
_cell.angle_gamma   90.00
#
_symmetry.space_group_name_H-M   'P 1'
#
loop_
_entity.id
_entity.type
_entity.pdbx_description
1 polymer ?
#
loop_
_entity_poly.entity_id
_entity_poly.type
_entity_poly.pdbx_seq_one_letter_code
_entity_poly.pdbx_strand_id
1 'polypeptide(L)'
;MLVVPIVSETVNKRRLPDNRDVASLLKTPGCRSCGRYILGAIMRYLFSLSFILYALSASSNELEKILESWSLSKTPVEIIENIKRQDRDPESYEDLRIKWDRHVVYKSDGKLKLKIERNPHSSTELEIGEFLYRSIDKGEFGGELGYTYRGEYFPLLEGNVRKLILYGEKLYILEGLDHMMSRGVVYVIPDAENPSHPERVTLLPEAPNEALITDDGFLLIVGDNGLYFVSDDFFSILYWNAFWSGIYLWGPTSVVEYTDKYLIGLPKGVAVVELISPFEPPKIELYMTNEFNKSIQPTAKASAD
;
A
#
# COMPACT_ATOMS: atom_id res chain seq x y z
N MET A 1 -12.40 27.13 17.31
CA MET A 1 -11.69 28.36 16.92
C MET A 1 -10.26 27.95 16.63
N LEU A 2 -9.97 27.62 15.36
CA LEU A 2 -8.70 27.03 14.93
C LEU A 2 -7.79 28.16 14.43
N VAL A 3 -6.69 28.39 15.14
CA VAL A 3 -5.62 29.29 14.73
C VAL A 3 -4.62 28.45 13.94
N VAL A 4 -4.56 28.70 12.63
CA VAL A 4 -3.56 28.11 11.73
C VAL A 4 -2.31 29.01 11.76
N PRO A 5 -1.09 28.47 12.00
CA PRO A 5 0.12 29.27 11.87
C PRO A 5 0.43 29.54 10.40
N ILE A 6 0.62 30.81 10.09
CA ILE A 6 1.11 31.28 8.78
C ILE A 6 2.61 31.01 8.74
N VAL A 7 3.02 30.03 7.92
CA VAL A 7 4.42 29.81 7.56
C VAL A 7 4.82 30.88 6.53
N SER A 8 5.75 31.73 6.92
CA SER A 8 6.37 32.75 6.07
C SER A 8 7.42 32.09 5.16
N GLU A 9 7.06 31.75 3.93
CA GLU A 9 8.04 31.39 2.90
C GLU A 9 8.75 32.65 2.37
N THR A 10 10.03 32.80 2.71
CA THR A 10 10.97 33.65 1.98
C THR A 10 11.23 33.04 0.60
N VAL A 11 10.39 33.42 -0.37
CA VAL A 11 10.59 33.12 -1.79
C VAL A 11 11.85 33.84 -2.29
N ASN A 12 12.90 33.06 -2.51
CA ASN A 12 14.09 33.50 -3.20
C ASN A 12 13.75 33.64 -4.70
N LYS A 13 13.30 34.84 -5.10
CA LYS A 13 12.96 35.19 -6.49
C LYS A 13 14.23 35.10 -7.37
N ARG A 14 14.54 33.92 -7.88
CA ARG A 14 15.34 33.81 -9.11
C ARG A 14 14.54 34.50 -10.21
N ARG A 15 15.10 35.59 -10.76
CA ARG A 15 14.57 36.26 -11.94
C ARG A 15 14.38 35.23 -13.05
N LEU A 16 13.11 34.95 -13.38
CA LEU A 16 12.78 34.35 -14.67
C LEU A 16 13.27 35.31 -15.76
N PRO A 17 13.94 34.81 -16.81
CA PRO A 17 14.33 35.65 -17.93
C PRO A 17 13.08 36.31 -18.53
N ASP A 18 13.20 37.61 -18.81
CA ASP A 18 12.16 38.46 -19.38
C ASP A 18 11.69 37.83 -20.71
N ASN A 19 10.39 37.54 -20.83
CA ASN A 19 9.78 36.79 -21.93
C ASN A 19 9.69 37.60 -23.24
N ARG A 20 10.48 38.69 -23.36
CA ARG A 20 10.48 39.61 -24.49
C ARG A 20 11.56 39.31 -25.54
N ASP A 21 12.47 38.37 -25.29
CA ASP A 21 13.54 38.05 -26.24
C ASP A 21 13.33 36.77 -27.07
N VAL A 22 12.24 36.02 -26.85
CA VAL A 22 11.98 34.80 -27.65
C VAL A 22 11.38 35.10 -29.02
N ALA A 23 10.77 36.29 -29.21
CA ALA A 23 10.12 36.65 -30.46
C ALA A 23 11.04 37.34 -31.50
N SER A 24 12.27 37.73 -31.13
CA SER A 24 13.20 38.46 -32.03
C SER A 24 14.17 37.55 -32.80
N LEU A 25 14.26 36.26 -32.46
CA LEU A 25 15.20 35.31 -33.06
C LEU A 25 14.70 34.56 -34.32
N LEU A 26 13.50 34.87 -34.83
CA LEU A 26 12.89 34.15 -35.96
C LEU A 26 12.74 34.95 -37.27
N LYS A 27 13.50 36.02 -37.46
CA LYS A 27 13.48 36.80 -38.72
C LYS A 27 14.86 37.06 -39.30
N THR A 28 15.59 36.00 -39.66
CA THR A 28 16.67 36.09 -40.65
C THR A 28 16.21 35.46 -41.97
N PRO A 29 15.84 36.28 -42.99
CA PRO A 29 15.53 35.77 -44.31
C PRO A 29 16.83 35.37 -45.01
N GLY A 30 17.07 34.06 -45.19
CA GLY A 30 18.18 33.60 -46.04
C GLY A 30 18.79 32.24 -45.74
N CYS A 31 18.53 31.60 -44.60
CA CYS A 31 19.19 30.34 -44.27
C CYS A 31 18.37 29.10 -44.72
N ARG A 32 18.57 28.66 -45.97
CA ARG A 32 17.91 27.46 -46.52
C ARG A 32 18.33 26.14 -45.84
N SER A 33 19.33 26.15 -44.95
CA SER A 33 19.81 24.96 -44.22
C SER A 33 19.24 24.82 -42.79
N CYS A 34 18.62 25.85 -42.21
CA CYS A 34 18.06 25.78 -40.85
C CYS A 34 16.83 24.84 -40.73
N GLY A 35 16.07 24.64 -41.81
CA GLY A 35 14.90 23.75 -41.80
C GLY A 35 15.20 22.28 -41.52
N ARG A 36 16.41 21.79 -41.88
CA ARG A 36 16.80 20.39 -41.62
C ARG A 36 17.11 20.12 -40.14
N TYR A 37 17.61 21.12 -39.41
CA TYR A 37 17.95 20.95 -38.00
C TYR A 37 16.71 20.94 -37.10
N ILE A 38 15.71 21.78 -37.41
CA ILE A 38 14.45 21.83 -36.64
C ILE A 38 13.63 20.54 -36.85
N LEU A 39 13.54 20.06 -38.10
CA LEU A 39 12.81 18.82 -38.39
C LEU A 39 13.48 17.60 -37.73
N GLY A 40 14.82 17.55 -37.70
CA GLY A 40 15.57 16.51 -37.02
C GLY A 40 15.40 16.52 -35.51
N ALA A 41 15.34 17.71 -34.88
CA ALA A 41 15.07 17.83 -33.46
C ALA A 41 13.64 17.38 -33.10
N ILE A 42 12.62 17.84 -33.84
CA ILE A 42 11.22 17.43 -33.63
C ILE A 42 11.06 15.92 -33.80
N MET A 43 11.69 15.33 -34.82
CA MET A 43 11.60 13.90 -35.07
C MET A 43 12.25 13.08 -33.93
N ARG A 44 13.40 13.53 -33.39
CA ARG A 44 14.02 12.89 -32.19
C ARG A 44 13.11 12.97 -30.96
N TYR A 45 12.48 14.12 -30.72
CA TYR A 45 11.52 14.28 -29.62
C TYR A 45 10.30 13.37 -29.78
N LEU A 46 9.76 13.23 -30.99
CA LEU A 46 8.63 12.32 -31.27
C LEU A 46 9.03 10.86 -31.06
N PHE A 47 10.23 10.46 -31.49
CA PHE A 47 10.75 9.11 -31.23
C PHE A 47 10.92 8.84 -29.73
N SER A 48 11.53 9.76 -28.98
CA SER A 48 11.67 9.63 -27.53
C SER A 48 10.31 9.55 -26.82
N LEU A 49 9.33 10.37 -27.21
CA LEU A 49 7.99 10.35 -26.64
C LEU A 49 7.26 9.02 -26.95
N SER A 50 7.37 8.53 -28.19
CA SER A 50 6.77 7.25 -28.57
C SER A 50 7.38 6.07 -27.80
N PHE A 51 8.69 6.11 -27.53
CA PHE A 51 9.37 5.10 -26.73
C PHE A 51 8.93 5.13 -25.27
N ILE A 52 8.76 6.31 -24.68
CA ILE A 52 8.24 6.47 -23.31
C ILE A 52 6.81 5.93 -23.21
N LEU A 53 5.94 6.27 -24.17
CA LEU A 53 4.56 5.75 -24.20
C LEU A 53 4.51 4.23 -24.37
N TYR A 54 5.37 3.66 -25.23
CA TYR A 54 5.47 2.22 -25.39
C TYR A 54 5.92 1.53 -24.10
N ALA A 55 6.95 2.06 -23.43
CA ALA A 55 7.44 1.52 -22.16
C ALA A 55 6.36 1.54 -21.07
N LEU A 56 5.59 2.63 -20.96
CA LEU A 56 4.47 2.73 -20.01
C LEU A 56 3.37 1.70 -20.30
N SER A 57 3.01 1.49 -21.57
CA SER A 57 1.99 0.50 -21.96
C SER A 57 2.44 -0.96 -21.77
N ALA A 58 3.75 -1.22 -21.88
CA ALA A 58 4.30 -2.56 -21.67
C ALA A 58 4.20 -2.97 -20.19
N SER A 59 4.39 -2.02 -19.26
CA SER A 59 4.35 -2.27 -17.82
C SER A 59 2.97 -2.68 -17.31
N SER A 60 1.87 -2.07 -17.81
CA SER A 60 0.53 -2.44 -17.37
C SER A 60 0.14 -3.86 -17.78
N ASN A 61 0.54 -4.25 -18.99
CA ASN A 61 0.27 -5.58 -19.53
C ASN A 61 1.08 -6.69 -18.84
N GLU A 62 2.22 -6.36 -18.22
CA GLU A 62 3.02 -7.34 -17.46
C GLU A 62 2.33 -7.72 -16.15
N LEU A 63 1.88 -6.72 -15.38
CA LEU A 63 1.19 -6.96 -14.12
C LEU A 63 -0.08 -7.78 -14.29
N GLU A 64 -0.89 -7.48 -15.31
CA GLU A 64 -2.11 -8.23 -15.60
C GLU A 64 -1.81 -9.70 -15.90
N LYS A 65 -0.78 -9.99 -16.71
CA LYS A 65 -0.33 -11.37 -16.98
C LYS A 65 0.14 -12.09 -15.73
N ILE A 66 0.82 -11.40 -14.81
CA ILE A 66 1.24 -11.96 -13.53
C ILE A 66 0.02 -12.37 -12.71
N LEU A 67 -0.97 -11.47 -12.57
CA LEU A 67 -2.21 -11.74 -11.81
C LEU A 67 -3.03 -12.88 -12.44
N GLU A 68 -3.15 -12.90 -13.77
CA GLU A 68 -3.79 -13.99 -14.51
C GLU A 68 -3.09 -15.34 -14.29
N SER A 69 -1.74 -15.35 -14.25
CA SER A 69 -0.95 -16.56 -13.98
C SER A 69 -1.22 -17.14 -12.58
N TRP A 70 -1.69 -16.31 -11.64
CA TRP A 70 -2.15 -16.71 -10.32
C TRP A 70 -3.64 -17.11 -10.29
N SER A 71 -4.27 -17.26 -11.44
CA SER A 71 -5.71 -17.55 -11.57
C SER A 71 -6.61 -16.47 -10.95
N LEU A 72 -6.13 -15.22 -10.93
CA LEU A 72 -6.91 -14.06 -10.55
C LEU A 72 -7.46 -13.37 -11.80
N SER A 73 -8.67 -12.85 -11.72
CA SER A 73 -9.27 -12.03 -12.77
C SER A 73 -9.93 -10.81 -12.17
N LYS A 74 -9.98 -9.74 -12.98
CA LYS A 74 -10.52 -8.45 -12.56
C LYS A 74 -11.98 -8.58 -12.14
N THR A 75 -12.31 -7.98 -11.00
CA THR A 75 -13.62 -8.01 -10.38
C THR A 75 -14.08 -6.58 -10.10
N PRO A 76 -15.28 -6.18 -10.54
CA PRO A 76 -15.82 -4.87 -10.16
C PRO A 76 -15.98 -4.77 -8.64
N VAL A 77 -15.47 -3.68 -8.06
CA VAL A 77 -15.53 -3.41 -6.61
C VAL A 77 -16.98 -3.33 -6.13
N GLU A 78 -17.87 -2.84 -6.97
CA GLU A 78 -19.30 -2.69 -6.68
C GLU A 78 -19.97 -4.03 -6.36
N ILE A 79 -19.45 -5.15 -6.89
CA ILE A 79 -19.97 -6.48 -6.55
C ILE A 79 -19.70 -6.79 -5.08
N ILE A 80 -18.50 -6.47 -4.58
CA ILE A 80 -18.13 -6.68 -3.18
C ILE A 80 -18.95 -5.77 -2.26
N GLU A 81 -19.13 -4.51 -2.63
CA GLU A 81 -19.97 -3.57 -1.88
C GLU A 81 -21.46 -3.99 -1.87
N ASN A 82 -21.94 -4.59 -2.96
CA ASN A 82 -23.29 -5.16 -3.00
C ASN A 82 -23.43 -6.34 -2.06
N ILE A 83 -22.45 -7.25 -2.02
CA ILE A 83 -22.41 -8.37 -1.07
C ILE A 83 -22.47 -7.79 0.36
N LYS A 84 -21.57 -6.88 0.73
CA LYS A 84 -21.59 -6.20 2.04
C LYS A 84 -22.96 -5.62 2.44
N ARG A 85 -23.69 -5.03 1.48
CA ARG A 85 -25.00 -4.42 1.73
C ARG A 85 -26.11 -5.44 1.94
N GLN A 86 -26.08 -6.54 1.20
CA GLN A 86 -27.08 -7.60 1.26
C GLN A 86 -26.89 -8.51 2.49
N ASP A 87 -25.64 -8.67 2.93
CA ASP A 87 -25.21 -9.68 3.90
C ASP A 87 -25.38 -9.27 5.38
N ARG A 88 -26.46 -8.53 5.71
CA ARG A 88 -26.76 -8.10 7.09
C ARG A 88 -27.37 -9.20 7.97
N ASP A 89 -27.49 -10.43 7.49
CA ASP A 89 -28.10 -11.54 8.24
C ASP A 89 -27.06 -12.58 8.69
N PRO A 90 -26.59 -12.53 9.97
CA PRO A 90 -25.51 -13.37 10.49
C PRO A 90 -25.79 -14.88 10.51
N GLU A 91 -26.99 -15.35 10.18
CA GLU A 91 -27.33 -16.79 10.19
C GLU A 91 -26.98 -17.55 8.90
N SER A 92 -26.71 -16.90 7.76
CA SER A 92 -26.32 -17.58 6.51
C SER A 92 -24.86 -18.04 6.43
N TYR A 93 -24.12 -17.92 7.53
CA TYR A 93 -22.65 -17.97 7.54
C TYR A 93 -22.04 -19.37 7.65
N GLU A 94 -22.80 -20.40 8.03
CA GLU A 94 -22.25 -21.76 8.15
C GLU A 94 -21.93 -22.41 6.79
N ASP A 95 -22.48 -21.92 5.68
CA ASP A 95 -22.32 -22.55 4.36
C ASP A 95 -21.36 -21.83 3.41
N LEU A 96 -20.96 -20.58 3.73
CA LEU A 96 -19.80 -19.93 3.09
C LEU A 96 -18.48 -20.38 3.72
N ARG A 97 -18.32 -21.70 3.92
CA ARG A 97 -17.07 -22.42 4.16
C ARG A 97 -16.09 -22.33 2.97
N ILE A 98 -16.17 -21.26 2.18
CA ILE A 98 -15.21 -20.85 1.18
C ILE A 98 -13.92 -20.48 1.93
N LYS A 99 -13.06 -21.49 2.04
CA LYS A 99 -11.82 -21.53 2.81
C LYS A 99 -11.03 -20.22 2.79
N TRP A 100 -10.64 -19.82 3.98
CA TRP A 100 -9.73 -18.80 4.50
C TRP A 100 -8.36 -18.68 3.82
N ASP A 101 -8.31 -18.72 2.49
CA ASP A 101 -7.07 -18.62 1.73
C ASP A 101 -6.62 -17.16 1.69
N ARG A 102 -5.72 -16.82 2.62
CA ARG A 102 -5.10 -15.49 2.69
C ARG A 102 -4.08 -15.38 1.58
N HIS A 103 -4.35 -14.53 0.59
CA HIS A 103 -3.44 -14.30 -0.52
C HIS A 103 -2.35 -13.35 -0.05
N VAL A 104 -1.17 -13.89 0.23
CA VAL A 104 -0.02 -13.10 0.65
C VAL A 104 0.86 -12.85 -0.56
N VAL A 105 0.89 -11.60 -0.99
CA VAL A 105 1.72 -11.10 -2.09
C VAL A 105 3.03 -10.57 -1.53
N TYR A 106 4.15 -10.96 -2.14
CA TYR A 106 5.48 -10.55 -1.71
C TYR A 106 6.44 -10.45 -2.88
N LYS A 107 7.56 -9.73 -2.68
CA LYS A 107 8.68 -9.67 -3.63
C LYS A 107 9.76 -10.65 -3.22
N SER A 108 10.30 -11.40 -4.18
CA SER A 108 11.49 -12.24 -3.99
C SER A 108 12.24 -12.32 -5.33
N ASP A 109 13.54 -12.01 -5.28
CA ASP A 109 14.41 -11.93 -6.46
C ASP A 109 13.92 -10.92 -7.52
N GLY A 110 13.38 -9.78 -7.03
CA GLY A 110 12.80 -8.73 -7.87
C GLY A 110 11.48 -9.11 -8.56
N LYS A 111 10.96 -10.31 -8.29
CA LYS A 111 9.71 -10.81 -8.89
C LYS A 111 8.60 -10.84 -7.86
N LEU A 112 7.40 -10.51 -8.33
CA LEU A 112 6.18 -10.71 -7.57
C LEU A 112 5.90 -12.21 -7.45
N LYS A 113 5.52 -12.63 -6.23
CA LYS A 113 5.07 -13.98 -5.91
C LYS A 113 3.82 -13.91 -5.05
N LEU A 114 2.99 -14.93 -5.17
CA LEU A 114 1.80 -15.15 -4.37
C LEU A 114 1.94 -16.47 -3.61
N LYS A 115 1.61 -16.45 -2.31
CA LYS A 115 1.40 -17.67 -1.53
C LYS A 115 0.04 -17.60 -0.84
N ILE A 116 -0.49 -18.77 -0.50
CA ILE A 116 -1.73 -18.89 0.26
C ILE A 116 -1.39 -19.32 1.68
N GLU A 117 -1.81 -18.49 2.64
CA GLU A 117 -1.68 -18.79 4.06
C GLU A 117 -3.05 -19.09 4.67
N ARG A 118 -3.07 -20.03 5.63
CA ARG A 118 -4.31 -20.42 6.32
C ARG A 118 -4.40 -19.87 7.73
N ASN A 119 -3.27 -19.53 8.34
CA ASN A 119 -3.20 -19.09 9.72
C ASN A 119 -2.53 -17.72 9.81
N PRO A 120 -3.09 -16.74 10.54
CA PRO A 120 -2.35 -15.55 10.93
C PRO A 120 -1.10 -15.89 11.72
N HIS A 121 -0.07 -15.08 11.49
CA HIS A 121 1.06 -14.99 12.38
C HIS A 121 0.62 -14.25 13.64
N SER A 122 0.61 -14.94 14.78
CA SER A 122 0.40 -14.34 16.10
C SER A 122 1.71 -13.86 16.74
N SER A 123 2.84 -14.01 16.05
CA SER A 123 4.15 -13.58 16.51
C SER A 123 5.06 -13.32 15.33
N THR A 124 5.93 -12.31 15.46
CA THR A 124 7.00 -12.02 14.51
C THR A 124 8.33 -12.07 15.24
N GLU A 125 9.35 -12.58 14.56
CA GLU A 125 10.73 -12.59 15.03
C GLU A 125 11.60 -11.85 14.03
N LEU A 126 12.53 -11.04 14.52
CA LEU A 126 13.45 -10.24 13.71
C LEU A 126 14.82 -10.19 14.38
N GLU A 127 15.82 -10.75 13.70
CA GLU A 127 17.22 -10.70 14.13
C GLU A 127 17.90 -9.42 13.62
N ILE A 128 18.50 -8.66 14.53
CA ILE A 128 19.23 -7.42 14.26
C ILE A 128 20.51 -7.43 15.10
N GLY A 129 21.67 -7.56 14.44
CA GLY A 129 22.95 -7.71 15.14
C GLY A 129 22.96 -8.91 16.08
N GLU A 130 23.21 -8.66 17.37
CA GLU A 130 23.19 -9.69 18.42
C GLU A 130 21.82 -9.87 19.09
N PHE A 131 20.79 -9.15 18.64
CA PHE A 131 19.47 -9.09 19.27
C PHE A 131 18.40 -9.83 18.46
N LEU A 132 17.59 -10.64 19.15
CA LEU A 132 16.40 -11.25 18.57
C LEU A 132 15.17 -10.53 19.13
N TYR A 133 14.56 -9.67 18.31
CA TYR A 133 13.28 -9.04 18.64
C TYR A 133 12.15 -10.04 18.41
N ARG A 134 11.22 -10.11 19.37
CA ARG A 134 10.06 -10.99 19.29
C ARG A 134 8.80 -10.23 19.69
N SER A 135 7.82 -10.23 18.80
CA SER A 135 6.48 -9.74 19.09
C SER A 135 5.49 -10.89 19.26
N ILE A 136 4.47 -10.67 20.08
CA ILE A 136 3.33 -11.57 20.27
C ILE A 136 2.05 -10.75 20.24
N ASP A 137 1.08 -11.17 19.42
CA ASP A 137 -0.29 -10.67 19.36
C ASP A 137 -1.22 -11.80 19.84
N LYS A 138 -1.89 -11.61 20.98
CA LYS A 138 -2.88 -12.55 21.52
C LYS A 138 -4.30 -11.98 21.40
N GLY A 139 -4.53 -11.00 20.53
CA GLY A 139 -5.82 -10.39 20.31
C GLY A 139 -6.36 -9.72 21.58
N GLU A 140 -7.57 -10.08 21.99
CA GLU A 140 -8.21 -9.53 23.19
C GLU A 140 -7.45 -9.82 24.50
N PHE A 141 -6.53 -10.79 24.48
CA PHE A 141 -5.71 -11.16 25.63
C PHE A 141 -4.39 -10.35 25.72
N GLY A 142 -4.24 -9.33 24.89
CA GLY A 142 -3.07 -8.46 24.84
C GLY A 142 -1.88 -9.10 24.12
N GLY A 143 -0.71 -8.49 24.27
CA GLY A 143 0.47 -8.89 23.54
C GLY A 143 1.71 -8.25 24.15
N GLU A 144 2.86 -8.51 23.54
CA GLU A 144 4.10 -7.91 23.98
C GLU A 144 5.12 -7.82 22.85
N LEU A 145 6.08 -6.92 23.02
CA LEU A 145 7.33 -6.89 22.31
C LEU A 145 8.47 -6.84 23.33
N GLY A 146 9.48 -7.66 23.08
CA GLY A 146 10.76 -7.60 23.77
C GLY A 146 11.88 -8.09 22.86
N TYR A 147 13.09 -8.14 23.39
CA TYR A 147 14.25 -8.68 22.70
C TYR A 147 14.99 -9.68 23.57
N THR A 148 15.68 -10.62 22.92
CA THR A 148 16.58 -11.56 23.58
C THR A 148 18.03 -11.16 23.31
N TYR A 149 18.83 -11.08 24.36
CA TYR A 149 20.28 -10.87 24.29
C TYR A 149 21.00 -11.87 25.18
N ARG A 150 21.96 -12.63 24.63
CA ARG A 150 22.72 -13.67 25.36
C ARG A 150 21.83 -14.65 26.13
N GLY A 151 20.65 -14.97 25.58
CA GLY A 151 19.67 -15.90 26.17
C GLY A 151 18.75 -15.29 27.23
N GLU A 152 18.89 -14.00 27.55
CA GLU A 152 18.00 -13.29 28.48
C GLU A 152 16.99 -12.43 27.70
N TYR A 153 15.73 -12.43 28.15
CA TYR A 153 14.63 -11.68 27.53
C TYR A 153 14.35 -10.37 28.28
N PHE A 154 14.23 -9.29 27.53
CA PHE A 154 13.99 -7.94 28.03
C PHE A 154 12.70 -7.37 27.41
N PRO A 155 11.65 -7.09 28.20
CA PRO A 155 10.41 -6.53 27.69
C PRO A 155 10.58 -5.05 27.31
N LEU A 156 9.94 -4.63 26.23
CA LEU A 156 9.99 -3.25 25.72
C LEU A 156 8.63 -2.55 25.70
N LEU A 157 7.57 -3.29 25.32
CA LEU A 157 6.23 -2.76 25.11
C LEU A 157 5.18 -3.83 25.41
N GLU A 158 4.13 -3.47 26.14
CA GLU A 158 2.91 -4.27 26.27
C GLU A 158 1.89 -3.80 25.23
N GLY A 159 1.34 -4.74 24.45
CA GLY A 159 0.40 -4.43 23.37
C GLY A 159 0.46 -5.43 22.22
N ASN A 160 -0.56 -5.42 21.37
CA ASN A 160 -0.65 -6.33 20.22
C ASN A 160 0.23 -5.81 19.09
N VAL A 161 1.51 -6.20 19.10
CA VAL A 161 2.47 -5.81 18.07
C VAL A 161 2.30 -6.69 16.83
N ARG A 162 1.75 -6.08 15.78
CA ARG A 162 1.35 -6.75 14.54
C ARG A 162 2.45 -6.76 13.49
N LYS A 163 3.31 -5.74 13.47
CA LYS A 163 4.41 -5.65 12.49
C LYS A 163 5.65 -5.00 13.09
N LEU A 164 6.80 -5.53 12.69
CA LEU A 164 8.13 -4.98 12.91
C LEU A 164 8.75 -4.67 11.55
N ILE A 165 9.27 -3.47 11.36
CA ILE A 165 9.94 -3.07 10.12
C ILE A 165 11.24 -2.35 10.43
N LEU A 166 12.36 -2.95 10.04
CA LEU A 166 13.68 -2.32 10.09
C LEU A 166 13.86 -1.43 8.85
N TYR A 167 14.24 -0.17 9.07
CA TYR A 167 14.59 0.77 8.02
C TYR A 167 15.78 1.64 8.43
N GLY A 168 16.93 1.39 7.80
CA GLY A 168 18.21 1.89 8.31
C GLY A 168 18.48 1.31 9.70
N GLU A 169 18.81 2.19 10.66
CA GLU A 169 19.02 1.83 12.06
C GLU A 169 17.71 1.79 12.86
N LYS A 170 16.62 2.32 12.31
CA LYS A 170 15.34 2.46 13.02
C LYS A 170 14.49 1.19 12.93
N LEU A 171 13.93 0.76 14.05
CA LEU A 171 12.90 -0.30 14.07
C LEU A 171 11.53 0.32 14.32
N TYR A 172 10.67 0.31 13.29
CA TYR A 172 9.27 0.69 13.40
C TYR A 172 8.43 -0.46 13.94
N ILE A 173 7.53 -0.13 14.86
CA ILE A 173 6.67 -1.08 15.57
C ILE A 173 5.23 -0.62 15.36
N LEU A 174 4.42 -1.49 14.77
CA LEU A 174 3.01 -1.24 14.53
C LEU A 174 2.20 -2.07 15.52
N GLU A 175 1.49 -1.37 16.39
CA GLU A 175 0.66 -1.94 17.45
C GLU A 175 -0.81 -1.62 17.16
N GLY A 176 -1.71 -2.53 17.53
CA GLY A 176 -3.13 -2.23 17.53
C GLY A 176 -4.01 -3.43 17.85
N LEU A 177 -5.21 -3.12 18.35
CA LEU A 177 -6.26 -4.11 18.62
C LEU A 177 -7.48 -3.78 17.78
N ASP A 178 -7.97 -4.77 17.06
CA ASP A 178 -9.16 -4.67 16.23
C ASP A 178 -10.37 -5.30 16.94
N HIS A 179 -10.89 -4.61 17.97
CA HIS A 179 -12.06 -5.06 18.72
C HIS A 179 -12.85 -3.88 19.33
N MET A 180 -14.15 -3.76 18.98
CA MET A 180 -15.13 -2.71 19.38
C MET A 180 -14.72 -1.25 19.12
N MET A 181 -13.57 -0.82 19.61
CA MET A 181 -12.90 0.44 19.30
C MET A 181 -11.53 0.10 18.71
N SER A 182 -11.50 -0.05 17.38
CA SER A 182 -10.24 -0.29 16.66
C SER A 182 -9.31 0.90 16.85
N ARG A 183 -8.07 0.63 17.26
CA ARG A 183 -7.04 1.66 17.44
C ARG A 183 -5.69 1.08 17.07
N GLY A 184 -4.82 1.93 16.57
CA GLY A 184 -3.44 1.57 16.29
C GLY A 184 -2.47 2.66 16.70
N VAL A 185 -1.21 2.28 16.82
CA VAL A 185 -0.11 3.18 17.16
C VAL A 185 1.11 2.78 16.36
N VAL A 186 1.86 3.78 15.90
CA VAL A 186 3.21 3.59 15.35
C VAL A 186 4.20 4.03 16.40
N TYR A 187 5.10 3.13 16.77
CA TYR A 187 6.28 3.42 17.57
C TYR A 187 7.56 3.26 16.74
N VAL A 188 8.66 3.80 17.26
CA VAL A 188 10.00 3.63 16.71
C VAL A 188 11.00 3.38 17.83
N ILE A 189 11.96 2.48 17.59
CA ILE A 189 13.22 2.41 18.33
C ILE A 189 14.26 3.05 17.40
N PRO A 190 14.87 4.20 17.76
CA PRO A 190 15.76 4.93 16.87
C PRO A 190 17.01 4.17 16.42
N ASP A 191 17.52 3.29 17.29
CA ASP A 191 18.68 2.44 17.06
C ASP A 191 18.36 1.00 17.46
N ALA A 192 18.12 0.15 16.48
CA ALA A 192 17.73 -1.24 16.68
C ALA A 192 18.91 -2.13 17.11
N GLU A 193 20.16 -1.68 16.94
CA GLU A 193 21.36 -2.35 17.48
C GLU A 193 21.68 -1.91 18.92
N ASN A 194 20.97 -0.90 19.44
CA ASN A 194 21.01 -0.49 20.83
C ASN A 194 19.58 -0.37 21.40
N PRO A 195 18.91 -1.51 21.69
CA PRO A 195 17.50 -1.53 22.06
C PRO A 195 17.17 -0.55 23.19
N SER A 196 16.13 0.25 22.99
CA SER A 196 15.62 1.23 23.96
C SER A 196 14.09 1.18 24.00
N HIS A 197 13.48 1.88 24.96
CA HIS A 197 12.01 1.94 25.03
C HIS A 197 11.44 2.61 23.75
N PRO A 198 10.42 2.00 23.12
CA PRO A 198 9.83 2.56 21.91
C PRO A 198 9.24 3.96 22.11
N GLU A 199 9.56 4.87 21.20
CA GLU A 199 9.02 6.22 21.14
C GLU A 199 7.77 6.26 20.25
N ARG A 200 6.69 6.93 20.67
CA ARG A 200 5.47 7.02 19.85
C ARG A 200 5.66 8.03 18.74
N VAL A 201 5.49 7.60 17.49
CA VAL A 201 5.48 8.45 16.29
C VAL A 201 4.08 9.07 16.12
N THR A 202 3.04 8.24 15.97
CA THR A 202 1.67 8.72 15.76
C THR A 202 0.62 7.72 16.25
N LEU A 203 -0.61 8.19 16.43
CA LEU A 203 -1.80 7.35 16.57
C LEU A 203 -2.41 7.08 15.20
N LEU A 204 -3.00 5.88 15.05
CA LEU A 204 -3.74 5.46 13.88
C LEU A 204 -5.25 5.42 14.20
N PRO A 205 -6.11 5.71 13.22
CA PRO A 205 -7.57 5.66 13.41
C PRO A 205 -8.10 4.24 13.62
N GLU A 206 -7.30 3.22 13.29
CA GLU A 206 -7.63 1.79 13.45
C GLU A 206 -6.37 0.96 13.68
N ALA A 207 -6.53 -0.32 14.03
CA ALA A 207 -5.42 -1.24 14.13
C ALA A 207 -4.80 -1.51 12.73
N PRO A 208 -3.46 -1.46 12.58
CA PRO A 208 -2.81 -1.79 11.32
C PRO A 208 -2.98 -3.28 11.03
N ASN A 209 -3.18 -3.66 9.77
CA ASN A 209 -3.14 -5.06 9.35
C ASN A 209 -1.75 -5.39 8.80
N GLU A 210 -1.27 -4.55 7.88
CA GLU A 210 0.01 -4.72 7.21
C GLU A 210 0.67 -3.38 6.92
N ALA A 211 1.98 -3.40 6.73
CA ALA A 211 2.72 -2.20 6.35
C ALA A 211 4.01 -2.53 5.60
N LEU A 212 4.48 -1.54 4.83
CA LEU A 212 5.80 -1.52 4.21
C LEU A 212 6.41 -0.13 4.30
N ILE A 213 7.73 -0.05 4.16
CA ILE A 213 8.41 1.21 3.90
C ILE A 213 8.56 1.35 2.38
N THR A 214 8.07 2.46 1.83
CA THR A 214 8.17 2.77 0.40
C THR A 214 9.61 3.10 0.02
N ASP A 215 9.92 3.07 -1.28
CA ASP A 215 11.23 3.49 -1.78
C ASP A 215 11.58 4.95 -1.40
N ASP A 216 10.58 5.80 -1.18
CA ASP A 216 10.72 7.19 -0.71
C ASP A 216 10.85 7.32 0.83
N GLY A 217 10.82 6.20 1.56
CA GLY A 217 10.99 6.16 3.02
C GLY A 217 9.72 6.44 3.84
N PHE A 218 8.54 6.46 3.21
CA PHE A 218 7.26 6.56 3.92
C PHE A 218 6.82 5.19 4.41
N LEU A 219 6.24 5.15 5.61
CA LEU A 219 5.55 3.96 6.09
C LEU A 219 4.13 3.95 5.50
N LEU A 220 3.91 3.08 4.50
CA LEU A 220 2.59 2.77 3.98
C LEU A 220 1.94 1.72 4.88
N ILE A 221 0.81 2.09 5.47
CA ILE A 221 0.05 1.22 6.36
C ILE A 221 -1.29 0.92 5.70
N VAL A 222 -1.66 -0.36 5.73
CA VAL A 222 -2.96 -0.86 5.28
C VAL A 222 -3.71 -1.39 6.50
N GLY A 223 -4.88 -0.81 6.76
CA GLY A 223 -5.81 -1.27 7.78
C GLY A 223 -7.10 -1.83 7.16
N ASP A 224 -8.04 -2.23 8.01
CA ASP A 224 -9.33 -2.74 7.57
C ASP A 224 -10.15 -1.67 6.83
N ASN A 225 -10.14 -0.44 7.33
CA ASN A 225 -10.91 0.68 6.81
C ASN A 225 -10.15 1.55 5.81
N GLY A 226 -8.82 1.47 5.72
CA GLY A 226 -8.10 2.45 4.91
C GLY A 226 -6.63 2.20 4.61
N LEU A 227 -6.07 3.22 3.95
CA LEU A 227 -4.66 3.34 3.58
C LEU A 227 -4.08 4.61 4.18
N TYR A 228 -2.90 4.51 4.75
CA TYR A 228 -2.25 5.60 5.47
C TYR A 228 -0.80 5.75 5.05
N PHE A 229 -0.33 6.99 4.98
CA PHE A 229 1.10 7.30 4.98
C PHE A 229 1.51 7.90 6.31
N VAL A 230 2.62 7.39 6.83
CA VAL A 230 3.27 7.88 8.05
C VAL A 230 4.75 8.16 7.76
N SER A 231 5.25 9.26 8.29
CA SER A 231 6.66 9.56 8.45
C SER A 231 6.85 10.27 9.80
N ASP A 232 8.08 10.62 10.16
CA ASP A 232 8.39 11.27 11.43
C ASP A 232 7.57 12.55 11.67
N ASP A 233 7.30 13.34 10.62
CA ASP A 233 6.64 14.65 10.72
C ASP A 233 5.27 14.72 10.01
N PHE A 234 4.81 13.63 9.40
CA PHE A 234 3.63 13.66 8.54
C PHE A 234 2.78 12.40 8.66
N PHE A 235 1.47 12.60 8.78
CA PHE A 235 0.44 11.57 8.74
C PHE A 235 -0.63 11.97 7.72
N SER A 236 -0.99 11.04 6.84
CA SER A 236 -2.07 11.24 5.87
C SER A 236 -2.92 9.99 5.69
N ILE A 237 -4.23 10.20 5.55
CA ILE A 237 -5.18 9.16 5.17
C ILE A 237 -5.33 9.26 3.65
N LEU A 238 -4.82 8.27 2.93
CA LEU A 238 -4.86 8.21 1.47
C LEU A 238 -6.23 7.72 0.98
N TYR A 239 -6.83 6.81 1.74
CA TYR A 239 -8.11 6.20 1.41
C TYR A 239 -8.80 5.73 2.68
N TRP A 240 -10.11 5.94 2.76
CA TRP A 240 -10.94 5.59 3.91
C TRP A 240 -12.26 4.99 3.42
N ASN A 241 -12.89 4.16 4.25
CA ASN A 241 -14.04 3.31 3.90
C ASN A 241 -13.70 2.32 2.79
N ALA A 242 -12.62 1.58 2.96
CA ALA A 242 -12.18 0.63 1.96
C ALA A 242 -13.24 -0.42 1.64
N PHE A 243 -13.38 -0.80 0.36
CA PHE A 243 -14.35 -1.81 -0.04
C PHE A 243 -14.08 -3.19 0.57
N TRP A 244 -12.91 -3.42 1.17
CA TRP A 244 -12.61 -4.64 1.93
C TRP A 244 -13.01 -4.58 3.41
N SER A 245 -13.33 -3.39 3.96
CA SER A 245 -13.64 -3.20 5.39
C SER A 245 -14.88 -3.97 5.88
N GLY A 246 -14.84 -4.58 7.06
CA GLY A 246 -16.04 -5.22 7.63
C GLY A 246 -16.65 -6.35 6.78
N ILE A 247 -15.93 -6.89 5.78
CA ILE A 247 -16.20 -8.23 5.26
C ILE A 247 -15.63 -9.20 6.30
N TYR A 248 -16.35 -10.28 6.60
CA TYR A 248 -16.05 -11.26 7.65
C TYR A 248 -14.73 -12.04 7.53
N LEU A 249 -13.67 -11.51 6.92
CA LEU A 249 -12.41 -12.20 6.68
C LEU A 249 -11.20 -11.25 6.80
N TRP A 250 -10.67 -11.10 8.02
CA TRP A 250 -9.25 -10.80 8.37
C TRP A 250 -8.50 -9.66 7.67
N GLY A 251 -9.20 -8.70 7.07
CA GLY A 251 -8.61 -7.49 6.48
C GLY A 251 -7.47 -7.78 5.47
N PRO A 252 -6.65 -6.76 5.17
CA PRO A 252 -5.44 -6.91 4.38
C PRO A 252 -4.49 -7.99 4.93
N THR A 253 -3.88 -8.77 4.05
CA THR A 253 -2.98 -9.87 4.43
C THR A 253 -1.53 -9.68 4.03
N SER A 254 -1.26 -8.73 3.13
CA SER A 254 0.09 -8.28 2.78
C SER A 254 0.00 -6.94 2.07
N VAL A 255 1.11 -6.21 2.02
CA VAL A 255 1.26 -5.08 1.10
C VAL A 255 2.65 -5.14 0.47
N VAL A 256 2.74 -4.88 -0.83
CA VAL A 256 4.01 -4.82 -1.55
C VAL A 256 3.98 -3.79 -2.68
N GLU A 257 5.09 -3.08 -2.86
CA GLU A 257 5.29 -2.13 -3.95
C GLU A 257 5.84 -2.80 -5.21
N TYR A 258 5.24 -2.54 -6.36
CA TYR A 258 5.68 -3.04 -7.68
C TYR A 258 5.26 -2.08 -8.79
N THR A 259 6.24 -1.62 -9.59
CA THR A 259 6.03 -0.71 -10.74
C THR A 259 5.11 0.47 -10.40
N ASP A 260 5.47 1.25 -9.38
CA ASP A 260 4.74 2.44 -8.90
C ASP A 260 3.28 2.17 -8.45
N LYS A 261 2.98 0.91 -8.12
CA LYS A 261 1.69 0.46 -7.59
C LYS A 261 1.90 -0.32 -6.31
N TYR A 262 0.86 -0.35 -5.47
CA TYR A 262 0.82 -1.17 -4.27
C TYR A 262 -0.15 -2.33 -4.49
N LEU A 263 0.33 -3.54 -4.29
CA LEU A 263 -0.48 -4.74 -4.29
C LEU A 263 -0.79 -5.11 -2.85
N ILE A 264 -2.07 -5.15 -2.54
CA ILE A 264 -2.59 -5.51 -1.22
C ILE A 264 -3.18 -6.91 -1.33
N GLY A 265 -2.60 -7.83 -0.57
CA GLY A 265 -3.14 -9.17 -0.41
C GLY A 265 -4.47 -9.12 0.34
N LEU A 266 -5.47 -9.86 -0.14
CA LEU A 266 -6.79 -9.96 0.45
C LEU A 266 -7.19 -11.44 0.57
N PRO A 267 -8.19 -11.80 1.38
CA PRO A 267 -8.83 -13.09 1.24
C PRO A 267 -9.31 -13.28 -0.20
N LYS A 268 -8.93 -14.40 -0.84
CA LYS A 268 -9.34 -14.76 -2.21
C LYS A 268 -8.92 -13.79 -3.33
N GLY A 269 -7.99 -12.86 -3.09
CA GLY A 269 -7.63 -11.92 -4.14
C GLY A 269 -6.52 -10.94 -3.78
N VAL A 270 -6.36 -9.97 -4.66
CA VAL A 270 -5.39 -8.89 -4.55
C VAL A 270 -6.06 -7.60 -5.01
N ALA A 271 -5.91 -6.54 -4.23
CA ALA A 271 -6.21 -5.18 -4.69
C ALA A 271 -4.94 -4.52 -5.23
N VAL A 272 -5.04 -3.91 -6.39
CA VAL A 272 -3.97 -3.11 -7.00
C VAL A 272 -4.33 -1.65 -6.83
N VAL A 273 -3.48 -0.92 -6.12
CA VAL A 273 -3.65 0.48 -5.77
C VAL A 273 -2.63 1.32 -6.52
N GLU A 274 -3.12 2.29 -7.28
CA GLU A 274 -2.33 3.29 -7.99
C GLU A 274 -2.57 4.67 -7.36
N LEU A 275 -1.51 5.27 -6.81
CA LEU A 275 -1.57 6.60 -6.23
C LEU A 275 -1.36 7.63 -7.35
N ILE A 276 -2.41 8.34 -7.76
CA ILE A 276 -2.33 9.35 -8.82
C ILE A 276 -1.71 10.64 -8.31
N SER A 277 -2.12 11.05 -7.11
CA SER A 277 -1.73 12.30 -6.46
C SER A 277 -2.04 12.22 -4.96
N PRO A 278 -1.31 12.93 -4.09
CA PRO A 278 -1.63 12.98 -2.66
C PRO A 278 -3.00 13.60 -2.34
N PHE A 279 -3.64 14.27 -3.31
CA PHE A 279 -4.94 14.93 -3.15
C PHE A 279 -6.08 14.21 -3.86
N GLU A 280 -5.79 13.19 -4.66
CA GLU A 280 -6.80 12.43 -5.40
C GLU A 280 -6.98 11.06 -4.74
N PRO A 281 -8.21 10.55 -4.66
CA PRO A 281 -8.44 9.17 -4.23
C PRO A 281 -7.62 8.22 -5.11
N PRO A 282 -7.01 7.19 -4.52
CA PRO A 282 -6.26 6.23 -5.31
C PRO A 282 -7.19 5.50 -6.28
N LYS A 283 -6.65 5.14 -7.44
CA LYS A 283 -7.33 4.22 -8.33
C LYS A 283 -7.10 2.81 -7.81
N ILE A 284 -8.17 2.09 -7.53
CA ILE A 284 -8.10 0.72 -7.01
C ILE A 284 -8.76 -0.25 -7.98
N GLU A 285 -8.05 -1.31 -8.32
CA GLU A 285 -8.55 -2.41 -9.13
C GLU A 285 -8.51 -3.70 -8.31
N LEU A 286 -9.61 -4.45 -8.29
CA LEU A 286 -9.71 -5.70 -7.54
C LEU A 286 -9.54 -6.89 -8.48
N TYR A 287 -8.75 -7.87 -8.04
CA TYR A 287 -8.54 -9.13 -8.73
C TYR A 287 -8.85 -10.28 -7.77
N MET A 288 -9.90 -11.05 -8.05
CA MET A 288 -10.30 -12.19 -7.21
C MET A 288 -10.03 -13.51 -7.93
N THR A 289 -9.99 -14.62 -7.19
CA THR A 289 -9.87 -15.94 -7.80
C THR A 289 -11.00 -16.19 -8.80
N ASN A 290 -10.68 -16.88 -9.89
CA ASN A 290 -11.68 -17.28 -10.89
C ASN A 290 -12.83 -18.09 -10.29
N GLU A 291 -12.58 -18.86 -9.22
CA GLU A 291 -13.60 -19.58 -8.46
C GLU A 291 -14.56 -18.63 -7.76
N PHE A 292 -14.02 -17.63 -7.03
CA PHE A 292 -14.83 -16.61 -6.36
C PHE A 292 -15.65 -15.80 -7.37
N ASN A 293 -15.02 -15.38 -8.47
CA ASN A 293 -15.71 -14.65 -9.52
C ASN A 293 -16.87 -15.45 -10.15
N LYS A 294 -16.75 -16.78 -10.24
CA LYS A 294 -17.85 -17.65 -10.70
C LYS A 294 -18.97 -17.77 -9.67
N SER A 295 -18.65 -17.83 -8.37
CA SER A 295 -19.65 -17.99 -7.32
C SER A 295 -20.50 -16.73 -7.09
N ILE A 296 -19.96 -15.54 -7.39
CA ILE A 296 -20.68 -14.27 -7.24
C ILE A 296 -21.41 -13.81 -8.50
N GLN A 297 -21.19 -14.48 -9.65
CA GLN A 297 -22.06 -14.19 -10.78
C GLN A 297 -23.49 -14.54 -10.36
N PRO A 298 -24.47 -13.67 -10.60
CA PRO A 298 -25.85 -14.06 -10.39
C PRO A 298 -26.03 -15.36 -11.15
N THR A 299 -26.28 -16.45 -10.42
CA THR A 299 -26.80 -17.66 -11.05
C THR A 299 -27.98 -17.12 -11.83
N ALA A 300 -27.93 -17.24 -13.16
CA ALA A 300 -29.05 -16.91 -14.01
C ALA A 300 -30.16 -17.85 -13.55
N LYS A 301 -30.86 -17.46 -12.48
CA LYS A 301 -32.00 -18.16 -11.96
C LYS A 301 -32.97 -18.04 -13.10
N ALA A 302 -33.10 -19.16 -13.80
CA ALA A 302 -34.24 -19.60 -14.56
C ALA A 302 -35.48 -18.79 -14.15
N SER A 303 -35.69 -17.66 -14.80
CA SER A 303 -36.96 -16.96 -14.85
C SER A 303 -37.83 -17.63 -15.92
N ALA A 304 -37.86 -18.95 -15.85
CA ALA A 304 -38.59 -19.85 -16.71
C ALA A 304 -39.01 -20.99 -15.80
N ASP A 305 -40.05 -20.74 -15.00
CA ASP A 305 -41.15 -21.65 -14.70
C ASP A 305 -42.26 -20.87 -13.95
#